data_AF-A0A163LGG7-F1
#
_entry.id   AF-A0A163LGG7-F1
#
_cell.length_a   1.000
_cell.length_b   1.000
_cell.length_c   1.000
_cell.angle_alpha   90.00
_cell.angle_beta   90.00
_cell.angle_gamma   90.00
#
_symmetry.space_group_name_H-M   'P 1'
#
loop_
_entity.id
_entity.type
_entity.pdbx_description
1 polymer ?
#
loop_
_entity_poly.entity_id
_entity_poly.type
_entity_poly.pdbx_seq_one_letter_code
_entity_poly.pdbx_strand_id
1 'polypeptide(L)'
;MVKIILKLSLFLAPLILLLTTFKVNYSQFIQLPNILMGSIALSSSSLGFFIAGVSILQTSNLSKFYDKLVQLGTDKKILGWLMTSIFYMFLLSATSLLALFFIDGTGIATTLLLNIWLALLIASILSMFFIIFIFIIVFLK
;
A
#
# COMPACT_ATOMS: atom_id res chain seq x y z
N MET A 1 -10.58 -1.62 18.04
CA MET A 1 -10.60 -0.21 17.57
C MET A 1 -9.22 0.33 17.21
N VAL A 2 -8.26 0.42 18.14
CA VAL A 2 -6.94 1.07 17.91
C VAL A 2 -6.18 0.55 16.67
N LYS A 3 -6.20 -0.77 16.43
CA LYS A 3 -5.52 -1.39 15.27
C LYS A 3 -6.12 -1.01 13.92
N ILE A 4 -7.43 -0.77 13.86
CA ILE A 4 -8.12 -0.36 12.62
C ILE A 4 -7.83 1.12 12.38
N ILE A 5 -7.87 1.93 13.44
CA ILE A 5 -7.55 3.37 13.39
C ILE A 5 -6.13 3.57 12.84
N LEU A 6 -5.16 2.79 13.32
CA LEU A 6 -3.77 2.90 12.87
C LEU A 6 -3.57 2.49 11.40
N LYS A 7 -4.30 1.48 10.93
CA LYS A 7 -4.28 1.12 9.50
C LYS A 7 -4.92 2.22 8.65
N LEU A 8 -6.08 2.71 9.07
CA LEU A 8 -6.79 3.78 8.37
C LEU A 8 -6.00 5.10 8.35
N SER A 9 -5.26 5.40 9.42
CA SER A 9 -4.45 6.61 9.52
C SER A 9 -3.29 6.63 8.52
N LEU A 10 -2.79 5.47 8.08
CA LEU A 10 -1.77 5.41 7.02
C LEU A 10 -2.26 6.00 5.71
N PHE A 11 -3.58 5.99 5.47
CA PHE A 11 -4.20 6.62 4.32
C PHE A 11 -4.70 8.04 4.63
N LEU A 12 -5.41 8.21 5.76
CA LEU A 12 -6.02 9.50 6.10
C LEU A 12 -4.99 10.60 6.38
N ALA A 13 -3.88 10.29 7.05
CA ALA A 13 -2.85 11.28 7.36
C ALA A 13 -2.22 11.89 6.09
N PRO A 14 -1.70 11.09 5.12
CA PRO A 14 -1.20 11.67 3.88
C PRO A 14 -2.30 12.34 3.06
N LEU A 15 -3.54 11.82 3.05
CA LEU A 15 -4.65 12.47 2.34
C LEU A 15 -4.93 13.88 2.89
N ILE A 16 -5.03 14.03 4.21
CA ILE A 16 -5.28 15.33 4.86
C ILE A 16 -4.13 16.30 4.57
N LEU A 17 -2.88 15.83 4.66
CA LEU A 17 -1.70 16.65 4.36
C LEU A 17 -1.68 17.15 2.90
N LEU A 18 -2.03 16.28 1.96
CA LEU A 18 -2.10 16.64 0.53
C LEU A 18 -3.21 17.65 0.24
N LEU A 19 -4.39 17.47 0.85
CA LEU A 19 -5.53 18.37 0.66
C LEU A 19 -5.35 19.74 1.32
N THR A 20 -4.69 19.81 2.48
CA THR A 20 -4.60 21.03 3.28
C THR A 20 -3.29 21.79 3.07
N THR A 21 -2.17 21.08 2.95
CA THR A 21 -0.84 21.68 3.13
C THR A 21 -0.05 21.71 1.82
N PHE A 22 -0.03 20.61 1.06
CA PHE A 22 0.93 20.44 -0.03
C PHE A 22 0.44 20.85 -1.43
N LYS A 23 -0.86 21.14 -1.62
CA LYS A 23 -1.48 21.62 -2.88
C LYS A 23 -0.69 21.22 -4.14
N VAL A 24 -0.61 19.90 -4.39
CA VAL A 24 0.26 19.34 -5.42
C VAL A 24 -0.15 19.82 -6.80
N ASN A 25 0.80 20.39 -7.55
CA ASN A 25 0.55 20.81 -8.92
C ASN A 25 0.82 19.67 -9.90
N TYR A 26 -0.23 18.95 -10.27
CA TYR A 26 -0.12 17.79 -11.16
C TYR A 26 0.30 18.13 -12.60
N SER A 27 0.15 19.38 -13.03
CA SER A 27 0.56 19.82 -14.39
C SER A 27 2.07 19.81 -14.60
N GLN A 28 2.87 19.79 -13.53
CA GLN A 28 4.34 19.71 -13.62
C GLN A 28 4.85 18.29 -13.93
N PHE A 29 3.99 17.27 -13.82
CA PHE A 29 4.35 15.90 -14.17
C PHE A 29 4.13 15.64 -15.67
N ILE A 30 5.17 15.93 -16.46
CA ILE A 30 5.17 15.78 -17.92
C ILE A 30 4.74 14.37 -18.39
N GLN A 31 4.96 13.34 -17.56
CA GLN A 31 4.64 11.94 -17.88
C GLN A 31 3.69 11.29 -16.86
N LEU A 32 2.72 12.05 -16.35
CA LEU A 32 1.74 11.51 -15.39
C LEU A 32 1.03 10.22 -15.87
N PRO A 33 0.64 10.06 -17.16
CA PRO A 33 0.10 8.78 -17.64
C PRO A 33 1.07 7.60 -17.48
N ASN A 34 2.37 7.80 -17.76
CA ASN A 34 3.38 6.76 -17.58
C ASN A 34 3.57 6.41 -16.10
N ILE A 35 3.49 7.41 -15.22
CA ILE A 35 3.56 7.21 -13.77
C ILE A 35 2.36 6.40 -13.28
N LEU A 36 1.14 6.71 -13.76
CA LEU A 36 -0.07 5.95 -13.42
C LEU A 36 0.01 4.51 -13.92
N MET A 37 0.47 4.28 -15.16
CA MET A 37 0.70 2.93 -15.69
C MET A 37 1.77 2.18 -14.90
N GLY A 38 2.85 2.86 -14.51
CA GLY A 38 3.88 2.31 -13.63
C GLY A 38 3.32 1.90 -12.27
N SER A 39 2.44 2.71 -11.68
CA SER A 39 1.74 2.37 -10.43
C SER A 39 0.85 1.13 -10.57
N ILE A 40 0.18 0.95 -11.71
CA ILE A 40 -0.58 -0.29 -11.99
C ILE A 40 0.37 -1.49 -12.04
N ALA A 41 1.45 -1.41 -12.82
CA ALA A 41 2.43 -2.49 -12.94
C ALA A 41 3.06 -2.87 -11.59
N LEU A 42 3.46 -1.87 -10.80
CA LEU A 42 3.99 -2.05 -9.44
C LEU A 42 2.95 -2.74 -8.54
N SER A 43 1.71 -2.28 -8.56
CA SER A 43 0.63 -2.84 -7.74
C SER A 43 0.39 -4.31 -8.10
N SER A 44 0.25 -4.62 -9.40
CA SER A 44 0.02 -5.99 -9.87
C SER A 44 1.17 -6.93 -9.51
N SER A 45 2.42 -6.51 -9.71
CA SER A 45 3.60 -7.30 -9.34
C SER A 45 3.66 -7.54 -7.83
N SER A 46 3.49 -6.47 -7.05
CA SER A 46 3.56 -6.54 -5.58
C SER A 46 2.45 -7.42 -4.99
N LEU A 47 1.24 -7.35 -5.56
CA LEU A 47 0.12 -8.23 -5.19
C LEU A 47 0.49 -9.70 -5.36
N GLY A 48 1.08 -10.06 -6.51
CA GLY A 48 1.55 -11.43 -6.76
C GLY A 48 2.54 -11.91 -5.70
N PHE A 49 3.55 -11.07 -5.38
CA PHE A 49 4.53 -11.39 -4.34
C PHE A 49 3.93 -11.50 -2.94
N PHE A 50 3.02 -10.61 -2.56
CA PHE A 50 2.40 -10.65 -1.23
C PHE A 50 1.47 -11.84 -1.07
N ILE A 51 0.68 -12.19 -2.10
CA ILE A 51 -0.17 -13.39 -2.09
C ILE A 51 0.70 -14.65 -1.96
N ALA A 52 1.77 -14.75 -2.76
CA ALA A 52 2.72 -15.85 -2.64
C ALA A 52 3.35 -15.92 -1.24
N GLY A 53 3.74 -14.78 -0.66
CA GLY A 53 4.27 -14.71 0.70
C GLY A 53 3.28 -15.18 1.76
N VAL A 54 1.99 -14.84 1.63
CA VAL A 54 0.93 -15.34 2.50
C VAL A 54 0.78 -16.87 2.38
N SER A 55 0.74 -17.39 1.15
CA SER A 55 0.65 -18.83 0.90
C SER A 55 1.85 -19.60 1.45
N ILE A 56 3.06 -19.06 1.30
CA ILE A 56 4.28 -19.64 1.86
C ILE A 56 4.20 -19.66 3.39
N LEU A 57 3.81 -18.54 4.02
CA LEU A 57 3.63 -18.51 5.48
C LEU A 57 2.67 -19.59 5.98
N GLN A 58 1.52 -19.75 5.31
CA GLN A 58 0.51 -20.76 5.69
C GLN A 58 0.97 -22.21 5.47
N THR A 59 1.75 -22.46 4.44
CA THR A 59 2.27 -23.81 4.11
C THR A 59 3.55 -24.16 4.89
N SER A 60 4.28 -23.14 5.35
CA SER A 60 5.53 -23.28 6.12
C SER A 60 5.35 -23.61 7.61
N ASN A 61 4.19 -24.16 8.00
CA ASN A 61 3.86 -24.68 9.35
C ASN A 61 4.90 -25.68 9.94
N LEU A 62 5.89 -26.11 9.14
CA LEU A 62 6.98 -27.03 9.53
C LEU A 62 8.35 -26.36 9.64
N SER A 63 8.45 -25.05 9.39
CA SER A 63 9.73 -24.32 9.44
C SER A 63 10.00 -23.75 10.84
N LYS A 64 11.25 -23.85 11.32
CA LYS A 64 11.70 -23.24 12.58
C LYS A 64 11.41 -21.73 12.66
N PHE A 65 11.37 -21.06 11.50
CA PHE A 65 11.03 -19.65 11.40
C PHE A 65 9.55 -19.38 11.69
N TYR A 66 8.66 -20.21 11.15
CA TYR A 66 7.22 -20.11 11.43
C TYR A 66 6.90 -20.44 12.89
N ASP A 67 7.54 -21.47 13.45
CA ASP A 67 7.37 -21.79 14.88
C ASP A 67 7.77 -20.59 15.77
N LYS A 68 8.87 -19.91 15.43
CA LYS A 68 9.31 -18.70 16.12
C LYS A 68 8.33 -17.54 15.95
N LEU A 69 7.73 -17.38 14.76
CA LEU A 69 6.68 -16.40 14.49
C LEU A 69 5.41 -16.64 15.31
N VAL A 70 5.00 -17.89 15.45
CA VAL A 70 3.84 -18.31 16.26
C VAL A 70 4.12 -18.13 17.74
N GLN A 71 5.31 -18.54 18.22
CA GLN A 71 5.74 -18.33 19.61
C GLN A 71 5.77 -16.84 19.99
N LEU A 72 6.18 -15.98 19.07
CA LEU A 72 6.17 -14.52 19.26
C LEU A 72 4.78 -13.89 19.05
N GLY A 73 3.75 -14.66 18.67
CA GLY A 73 2.40 -14.17 18.36
C GLY A 73 2.39 -13.10 17.26
N THR A 74 3.36 -13.18 16.34
CA THR A 74 3.61 -12.16 15.30
C THR A 74 3.11 -12.61 13.93
N ASP A 75 2.87 -13.91 13.76
CA ASP A 75 2.21 -14.56 12.60
C ASP A 75 0.92 -13.81 12.17
N LYS A 76 -0.04 -13.64 13.09
CA LYS A 76 -1.31 -12.97 12.83
C LYS A 76 -1.13 -11.49 12.52
N LYS A 77 -0.08 -10.86 13.05
CA LYS A 77 0.24 -9.45 12.79
C LYS A 77 0.77 -9.30 11.37
N ILE A 78 1.73 -10.12 10.96
CA ILE A 78 2.31 -10.11 9.61
C ILE A 78 1.22 -10.37 8.58
N LEU A 79 0.40 -11.42 8.78
CA LEU A 79 -0.70 -11.73 7.88
C LEU A 79 -1.69 -10.56 7.78
N GLY A 80 -2.03 -9.95 8.92
CA GLY A 80 -2.91 -8.79 8.96
C GLY A 80 -2.35 -7.56 8.23
N TRP A 81 -1.04 -7.34 8.26
CA TRP A 81 -0.38 -6.24 7.55
C TRP A 81 -0.22 -6.53 6.05
N LEU A 82 0.11 -7.78 5.68
CA LEU A 82 0.12 -8.26 4.29
C LEU A 82 -1.23 -8.04 3.62
N MET A 83 -2.32 -8.44 4.27
CA MET A 83 -3.67 -8.21 3.74
C MET A 83 -4.00 -6.73 3.59
N THR A 84 -3.51 -5.87 4.48
CA THR A 84 -3.68 -4.42 4.38
C THR A 84 -2.86 -3.83 3.21
N SER A 85 -1.62 -4.27 2.99
CA SER A 85 -0.84 -3.89 1.82
C SER A 85 -1.49 -4.34 0.52
N ILE A 86 -2.00 -5.57 0.47
CA ILE A 86 -2.75 -6.12 -0.68
C ILE A 86 -3.95 -5.22 -0.98
N PHE A 87 -4.74 -4.88 0.03
CA PHE A 87 -5.90 -4.01 -0.14
C PHE A 87 -5.52 -2.62 -0.68
N TYR A 88 -4.47 -1.98 -0.13
CA TYR A 88 -4.02 -0.68 -0.63
C TYR A 88 -3.45 -0.74 -2.05
N MET A 89 -2.68 -1.77 -2.40
CA MET A 89 -2.17 -1.96 -3.76
C MET A 89 -3.30 -2.20 -4.75
N PHE A 90 -4.34 -2.95 -4.37
CA PHE A 90 -5.52 -3.13 -5.20
C PHE A 90 -6.26 -1.81 -5.44
N LEU A 91 -6.49 -1.02 -4.39
CA LEU A 91 -7.08 0.32 -4.52
C LEU A 91 -6.21 1.27 -5.34
N LEU A 92 -4.88 1.22 -5.17
CA LEU A 92 -3.94 2.00 -5.97
C LEU A 92 -4.06 1.65 -7.46
N SER A 93 -4.11 0.37 -7.81
CA SER A 93 -4.34 -0.08 -9.19
C SER A 93 -5.68 0.44 -9.74
N ALA A 94 -6.77 0.26 -8.99
CA ALA A 94 -8.10 0.71 -9.41
C ALA A 94 -8.17 2.23 -9.61
N THR A 95 -7.61 3.00 -8.66
CA THR A 95 -7.57 4.46 -8.75
C THR A 95 -6.62 4.96 -9.83
N SER A 96 -5.50 4.28 -10.08
CA SER A 96 -4.60 4.59 -11.20
C SER A 96 -5.30 4.41 -12.54
N LEU A 97 -6.05 3.31 -12.69
CA LEU A 97 -6.83 3.02 -13.89
C LEU A 97 -7.95 4.05 -14.09
N LEU A 98 -8.68 4.40 -13.03
CA LEU A 98 -9.66 5.48 -13.09
C LEU A 98 -9.00 6.83 -13.45
N ALA A 99 -7.88 7.17 -12.81
CA ALA A 99 -7.19 8.43 -13.06
C ALA A 99 -6.72 8.58 -14.52
N LEU A 100 -6.32 7.48 -15.17
CA LEU A 100 -5.96 7.49 -16.60
C LEU A 100 -7.10 7.96 -17.51
N PHE A 101 -8.37 7.65 -17.18
CA PHE A 101 -9.51 8.09 -17.98
C PHE A 101 -9.87 9.56 -17.81
N PHE A 102 -9.44 10.20 -16.71
CA PHE A 102 -9.82 11.57 -16.37
C PHE A 102 -8.65 12.56 -16.40
N ILE A 103 -7.45 12.12 -16.80
CA ILE A 103 -6.22 12.91 -16.70
C ILE A 103 -6.22 14.19 -17.53
N ASP A 104 -6.91 14.18 -18.67
CA ASP A 104 -7.06 15.35 -19.56
C ASP A 104 -8.16 16.32 -19.07
N GLY A 105 -8.96 15.92 -18.09
CA GLY A 105 -9.98 16.75 -17.49
C GLY A 105 -9.38 17.76 -16.53
N THR A 106 -9.29 19.03 -16.91
CA THR A 106 -8.93 20.11 -15.97
C THR A 106 -10.13 20.40 -15.06
N GLY A 107 -10.13 19.86 -13.84
CA GLY A 107 -11.22 20.08 -12.88
C GLY A 107 -10.86 19.68 -11.45
N ILE A 108 -11.63 20.21 -10.49
CA ILE A 108 -11.47 19.93 -9.05
C ILE A 108 -11.59 18.42 -8.76
N ALA A 109 -12.47 17.72 -9.50
CA ALA A 109 -12.65 16.27 -9.38
C ALA A 109 -11.38 15.49 -9.75
N THR A 110 -10.70 15.85 -10.83
CA THR A 110 -9.44 15.21 -11.26
C THR A 110 -8.33 15.43 -10.25
N THR A 111 -8.19 16.66 -9.72
CA THR A 111 -7.20 16.97 -8.68
C THR A 111 -7.46 16.18 -7.39
N LEU A 112 -8.73 16.03 -6.99
CA LEU A 112 -9.11 15.24 -5.82
C LEU A 112 -8.80 13.75 -6.03
N LEU A 113 -9.11 13.21 -7.22
CA LEU A 113 -8.79 11.84 -7.60
C LEU A 113 -7.28 11.57 -7.55
N LEU A 114 -6.47 12.49 -8.08
CA LEU A 114 -5.01 12.38 -8.05
C LEU A 114 -4.42 12.51 -6.64
N ASN A 115 -5.02 13.31 -5.76
CA ASN A 115 -4.64 13.38 -4.35
C ASN A 115 -4.96 12.06 -3.62
N ILE A 116 -6.14 11.47 -3.88
CA ILE A 116 -6.50 10.14 -3.34
C ILE A 116 -5.52 9.08 -3.84
N TRP A 117 -5.21 9.09 -5.14
CA TRP A 117 -4.23 8.19 -5.73
C TRP A 117 -2.86 8.31 -5.06
N LEU A 118 -2.37 9.53 -4.87
CA LEU A 118 -1.06 9.77 -4.25
C LEU A 118 -1.05 9.35 -2.77
N ALA A 119 -2.15 9.58 -2.04
CA ALA A 119 -2.30 9.11 -0.67
C ALA A 119 -2.31 7.57 -0.59
N LEU A 120 -2.97 6.89 -1.54
CA LEU A 120 -2.93 5.43 -1.64
C LEU A 120 -1.52 4.92 -1.95
N LEU A 121 -0.78 5.61 -2.84
CA LEU A 121 0.60 5.27 -3.14
C LEU A 121 1.47 5.33 -1.88
N ILE A 122 1.39 6.43 -1.11
CA ILE A 122 2.12 6.57 0.15
C ILE A 122 1.70 5.49 1.16
N ALA A 123 0.40 5.25 1.34
CA ALA A 123 -0.12 4.25 2.26
C ALA A 123 0.37 2.83 1.91
N SER A 124 0.36 2.47 0.63
CA SER A 124 0.81 1.17 0.15
C SER A 124 2.30 0.94 0.39
N ILE A 125 3.14 1.95 0.11
CA ILE A 125 4.58 1.91 0.36
C ILE A 125 4.87 1.79 1.87
N LEU A 126 4.23 2.61 2.71
CA LEU A 126 4.40 2.55 4.16
C LEU A 126 3.98 1.20 4.74
N SER A 127 2.87 0.64 4.26
CA SER A 127 2.39 -0.68 4.68
C SER A 127 3.38 -1.78 4.29
N MET A 128 3.98 -1.70 3.09
CA MET A 128 5.04 -2.62 2.67
C MET A 128 6.29 -2.51 3.55
N PHE A 129 6.76 -1.30 3.84
CA PHE A 129 7.88 -1.08 4.75
C PHE A 129 7.63 -1.64 6.14
N PHE A 130 6.40 -1.49 6.66
CA PHE A 130 6.04 -2.02 7.98
C PHE A 130 6.15 -3.55 8.02
N ILE A 131 5.74 -4.25 6.96
CA ILE A 131 5.91 -5.71 6.85
C ILE A 131 7.40 -6.08 6.88
N ILE A 132 8.22 -5.43 6.05
CA ILE A 132 9.67 -5.67 5.98
C ILE A 132 10.31 -5.46 7.35
N PHE A 133 9.93 -4.38 8.05
CA PHE A 133 10.45 -4.07 9.38
C PHE A 133 10.08 -5.12 10.42
N ILE A 134 8.84 -5.63 10.41
CA ILE A 134 8.45 -6.75 11.29
C ILE A 134 9.30 -7.99 11.00
N PHE A 135 9.49 -8.33 9.72
CA PHE A 135 10.31 -9.48 9.33
C PHE A 135 11.75 -9.36 9.85
N ILE A 136 12.37 -8.19 9.71
CA ILE A 136 13.73 -7.93 10.20
C ILE A 136 13.81 -8.09 11.72
N ILE A 137 12.85 -7.54 12.48
CA ILE A 137 12.82 -7.66 13.94
C ILE A 137 12.69 -9.13 14.37
N VAL A 138 11.83 -9.89 13.70
CA VAL A 138 11.64 -11.31 14.00
C VAL A 138 12.90 -12.11 13.67
N PHE A 139 13.59 -11.79 12.58
CA PHE A 139 14.79 -12.50 12.16
C PHE A 139 16.00 -12.20 13.07
N LEU A 140 16.11 -10.98 13.61
CA LEU A 140 17.20 -10.56 14.49
C LEU A 140 17.05 -11.05 15.95
N LYS A 141 15.84 -11.42 16.37
CA LYS A 141 15.59 -12.07 17.66
C LYS A 141 15.65 -13.58 17.53
#